data_AF-A0A952JJJ3-F1
#
_entry.id   AF-A0A952JJJ3-F1
#
_cell.length_a   1.000
_cell.length_b   1.000
_cell.length_c   1.000
_cell.angle_alpha   90.00
_cell.angle_beta   90.00
_cell.angle_gamma   90.00
#
_symmetry.space_group_name_H-M   'P 1'
#
loop_
_entity.id
_entity.type
_entity.pdbx_description
1 polymer ?
#
loop_
_entity_poly.entity_id
_entity_poly.type
_entity_poly.pdbx_seq_one_letter_code
_entity_poly.pdbx_strand_id
1 'polypeptide(L)'
;MMRSYSKLFVLLLLSACSVSHEQKLLQEAADIHNTALLIAEELEATLKHNTIPPDSVAAILIDIEAWENDLVEVPGNEHHHDHEGHNHSHDPVHVTAEEMLQLQLELKQRIEQIKKRVEALTKKDATI
;
A
#
# COMPACT_ATOMS: atom_id res chain seq x y z
N MET A 1 67.35 6.79 -17.48
CA MET A 1 66.87 5.42 -17.20
C MET A 1 65.90 5.49 -16.03
N MET A 2 64.59 5.41 -16.30
CA MET A 2 63.54 5.34 -15.28
C MET A 2 63.29 3.89 -14.91
N ARG A 3 63.29 3.57 -13.61
CA ARG A 3 62.73 2.31 -13.09
C ARG A 3 61.71 2.66 -12.02
N SER A 4 60.49 2.95 -12.47
CA SER A 4 59.34 3.10 -11.59
C SER A 4 58.71 1.72 -11.38
N TYR A 5 58.88 1.17 -10.19
CA TYR A 5 58.04 0.10 -9.69
C TYR A 5 57.46 0.54 -8.36
N SER A 6 56.16 0.85 -8.31
CA SER A 6 55.39 0.73 -7.07
C SER A 6 53.91 0.61 -7.39
N LYS A 7 53.44 -0.64 -7.42
CA LYS A 7 52.20 -1.16 -6.83
C LYS A 7 50.98 -0.24 -6.99
N LEU A 8 50.08 -0.53 -7.93
CA LEU A 8 48.91 -1.40 -7.73
C LEU A 8 47.99 -0.94 -6.58
N PHE A 9 46.71 -0.75 -6.95
CA PHE A 9 45.53 -0.88 -6.09
C PHE A 9 45.23 0.28 -5.12
N VAL A 10 44.50 1.28 -5.61
CA VAL A 10 43.46 1.88 -4.77
C VAL A 10 42.13 1.31 -5.28
N LEU A 11 41.77 0.24 -4.59
CA LEU A 11 40.58 -0.58 -4.75
C LEU A 11 39.35 0.34 -4.61
N LEU A 12 38.51 0.36 -5.65
CA LEU A 12 37.17 0.94 -5.63
C LEU A 12 36.45 0.47 -4.35
N LEU A 13 36.26 1.37 -3.38
CA LEU A 13 35.35 1.15 -2.26
C LEU A 13 33.91 1.31 -2.79
N LEU A 14 33.47 0.36 -3.63
CA LEU A 14 32.05 0.09 -3.79
C LEU A 14 31.59 -0.53 -2.47
N SER A 15 31.28 0.32 -1.50
CA SER A 15 30.37 -0.06 -0.43
C SER A 15 29.03 -0.34 -1.10
N ALA A 16 28.84 -1.58 -1.53
CA ALA A 16 27.54 -2.08 -1.90
C ALA A 16 26.71 -2.01 -0.63
N CYS A 17 25.87 -0.98 -0.51
CA CYS A 17 24.85 -0.91 0.53
C CYS A 17 23.98 -2.16 0.39
N SER A 18 24.19 -3.15 1.24
CA SER A 18 23.30 -4.30 1.32
C SER A 18 22.04 -3.84 2.05
N VAL A 19 20.92 -3.81 1.33
CA VAL A 19 19.59 -3.61 1.94
C VAL A 19 19.36 -4.71 2.96
N SER A 20 19.00 -4.35 4.19
CA SER A 20 18.76 -5.32 5.26
C SER A 20 17.50 -6.17 4.97
N HIS A 21 17.35 -7.31 5.64
CA HIS A 21 16.13 -8.11 5.51
C HIS A 21 14.90 -7.32 5.94
N GLU A 22 15.00 -6.62 7.07
CA GLU A 22 13.96 -5.74 7.61
C GLU A 22 13.53 -4.66 6.61
N GLN A 23 14.48 -3.99 5.95
CA GLN A 23 14.17 -2.99 4.93
C GLN A 23 13.42 -3.59 3.73
N LYS A 24 13.72 -4.84 3.35
CA LYS A 24 12.98 -5.52 2.28
C LYS A 24 11.54 -5.81 2.68
N LEU A 25 11.32 -6.26 3.91
CA LEU A 25 9.97 -6.51 4.43
C LEU A 25 9.15 -5.23 4.51
N LEU A 26 9.75 -4.14 4.99
CA LEU A 26 9.08 -2.83 5.05
C LEU A 26 8.79 -2.27 3.64
N GLN A 27 9.70 -2.46 2.68
CA GLN A 27 9.44 -2.08 1.30
C GLN A 27 8.27 -2.89 0.70
N GLU A 28 8.23 -4.19 0.94
CA GLU A 28 7.12 -5.04 0.48
C GLU A 28 5.80 -4.64 1.14
N ALA A 29 5.81 -4.34 2.44
CA ALA A 29 4.65 -3.82 3.17
C ALA A 29 4.16 -2.49 2.57
N ALA A 30 5.08 -1.58 2.22
CA ALA A 30 4.75 -0.31 1.57
C ALA A 30 4.13 -0.50 0.19
N ASP A 31 4.68 -1.41 -0.63
CA ASP A 31 4.13 -1.73 -1.95
C ASP A 31 2.68 -2.27 -1.85
N ILE A 32 2.43 -3.13 -0.86
CA ILE A 32 1.10 -3.68 -0.56
C ILE A 32 0.15 -2.59 -0.06
N HIS A 33 0.60 -1.74 0.86
CA HIS A 33 -0.16 -0.59 1.38
C HIS A 33 -0.61 0.33 0.24
N ASN A 34 0.32 0.75 -0.62
CA ASN A 34 0.04 1.63 -1.76
C ASN A 34 -0.92 0.97 -2.76
N THR A 35 -0.78 -0.35 -2.99
CA THR A 35 -1.73 -1.10 -3.81
C THR A 35 -3.13 -1.12 -3.21
N ALA A 36 -3.25 -1.27 -1.89
CA ALA A 36 -4.54 -1.30 -1.20
C ALA A 36 -5.25 0.07 -1.29
N LEU A 37 -4.52 1.17 -1.15
CA LEU A 37 -5.03 2.53 -1.33
C LEU A 37 -5.52 2.79 -2.76
N LEU A 38 -4.77 2.37 -3.78
CA LEU A 38 -5.22 2.46 -5.18
C LEU A 38 -6.53 1.68 -5.42
N ILE A 39 -6.68 0.51 -4.79
CA ILE A 39 -7.94 -0.24 -4.87
C ILE A 39 -9.09 0.55 -4.25
N ALA A 40 -8.89 1.17 -3.09
CA ALA A 40 -9.92 1.98 -2.43
C ALA A 40 -10.34 3.18 -3.30
N GLU A 41 -9.38 3.90 -3.89
CA GLU A 41 -9.64 5.01 -4.81
C GLU A 41 -10.47 4.56 -6.03
N GLU A 42 -10.08 3.44 -6.66
CA GLU A 42 -10.84 2.84 -7.77
C GLU A 42 -12.28 2.49 -7.36
N LEU A 43 -12.48 1.99 -6.14
CA LEU A 43 -13.81 1.63 -5.63
C LEU A 43 -14.68 2.86 -5.41
N GLU A 44 -14.15 3.90 -4.78
CA GLU A 44 -14.90 5.14 -4.60
C GLU A 44 -15.32 5.76 -5.94
N ALA A 45 -14.41 5.79 -6.91
CA ALA A 45 -14.72 6.26 -8.26
C ALA A 45 -15.81 5.39 -8.91
N THR A 46 -15.72 4.06 -8.76
CA THR A 46 -16.74 3.13 -9.26
C THR A 46 -18.11 3.40 -8.63
N LEU A 47 -18.18 3.63 -7.32
CA LEU A 47 -19.43 3.93 -6.61
C LEU A 47 -20.05 5.26 -7.06
N LYS A 48 -19.22 6.27 -7.38
CA LYS A 48 -19.67 7.58 -7.89
C LYS A 48 -20.25 7.51 -9.31
N HIS A 49 -19.79 6.58 -10.15
CA HIS A 49 -20.11 6.53 -11.58
C HIS A 49 -21.10 5.44 -12.00
N ASN A 50 -21.39 4.44 -11.15
CA ASN A 50 -22.26 3.31 -11.51
C ASN A 50 -23.67 3.45 -10.94
N THR A 51 -24.63 2.77 -11.58
CA THR A 51 -26.05 2.74 -11.18
C THR A 51 -26.32 1.67 -10.11
N ILE A 52 -25.52 1.68 -9.04
CA ILE A 52 -25.70 0.78 -7.90
C ILE A 52 -26.83 1.32 -7.00
N PRO A 53 -27.70 0.45 -6.43
CA PRO A 53 -28.75 0.90 -5.50
C PRO A 53 -28.18 1.74 -4.34
N PRO A 54 -28.80 2.89 -3.98
CA PRO A 54 -28.28 3.81 -2.97
C PRO A 54 -27.97 3.17 -1.61
N ASP A 55 -28.85 2.27 -1.14
CA ASP A 55 -28.65 1.57 0.14
C ASP A 55 -27.40 0.68 0.11
N SER A 56 -27.13 0.03 -1.03
CA SER A 56 -25.92 -0.76 -1.23
C SER A 56 -24.67 0.11 -1.25
N VAL A 57 -24.72 1.28 -1.90
CA VAL A 57 -23.62 2.24 -1.92
C VAL A 57 -23.32 2.72 -0.49
N ALA A 58 -24.33 3.11 0.27
CA ALA A 58 -24.16 3.57 1.64
C ALA A 58 -23.50 2.49 2.53
N ALA A 59 -23.94 1.23 2.42
CA ALA A 59 -23.33 0.13 3.16
C ALA A 59 -21.87 -0.11 2.78
N ILE A 60 -21.53 -0.01 1.48
CA ILE A 60 -20.15 -0.17 1.02
C ILE A 60 -19.25 0.98 1.49
N LEU A 61 -19.74 2.22 1.47
CA LEU A 61 -18.96 3.37 1.96
C LEU A 61 -18.65 3.25 3.46
N ILE A 62 -19.58 2.74 4.27
CA ILE A 62 -19.33 2.43 5.68
C ILE A 62 -18.21 1.39 5.84
N ASP A 63 -18.20 0.35 4.98
CA ASP A 63 -17.16 -0.68 5.04
C ASP A 63 -15.79 -0.15 4.59
N ILE A 64 -15.75 0.79 3.62
CA ILE A 64 -14.53 1.48 3.20
C ILE A 64 -14.02 2.37 4.33
N GLU A 65 -14.87 3.21 4.93
CA GLU A 65 -14.50 4.07 6.06
C GLU A 65 -13.98 3.25 7.26
N ALA A 66 -14.61 2.12 7.57
CA ALA A 66 -14.13 1.21 8.61
C ALA A 66 -12.75 0.61 8.29
N TRP A 67 -12.47 0.34 7.01
CA TRP A 67 -11.16 -0.11 6.56
C TRP A 67 -10.10 1.01 6.60
N GLU A 68 -10.46 2.24 6.21
CA GLU A 68 -9.58 3.42 6.27
C GLU A 68 -9.15 3.71 7.71
N ASN A 69 -10.09 3.63 8.67
CA ASN A 69 -9.79 3.82 10.08
C ASN A 69 -8.81 2.78 10.65
N ASP A 70 -8.70 1.61 10.03
CA ASP A 70 -7.76 0.55 10.43
C ASP A 70 -6.40 0.66 9.71
N LEU A 71 -6.21 1.64 8.82
CA LEU A 71 -4.93 1.83 8.15
C LEU A 71 -3.81 2.12 9.16
N VAL A 72 -2.65 1.57 8.85
CA VAL A 72 -1.42 1.77 9.60
C VAL A 72 -0.34 2.18 8.61
N GLU A 73 0.32 3.29 8.91
CA GLU A 73 1.42 3.80 8.08
C GLU A 73 2.63 2.88 8.14
N VAL A 74 3.25 2.62 6.98
CA VAL A 74 4.45 1.81 6.89
C VAL A 74 5.69 2.68 7.10
N PRO A 75 6.60 2.35 8.04
CA PRO A 75 7.83 3.12 8.25
C PRO A 75 8.64 3.28 6.95
N GLY A 76 8.98 4.52 6.60
CA GLY A 76 9.70 4.86 5.36
C GLY A 76 8.82 5.01 4.11
N ASN A 77 7.49 4.88 4.21
CA ASN A 77 6.53 5.09 3.11
C ASN A 77 5.92 6.52 3.11
N GLU A 78 6.71 7.53 3.44
CA GLU A 78 6.23 8.89 3.78
C GLU A 78 5.67 9.72 2.61
N HIS A 79 5.58 9.16 1.40
CA HIS A 79 5.55 9.95 0.16
C HIS A 79 4.55 9.56 -0.93
N HIS A 80 3.55 8.70 -0.71
CA HIS A 80 2.79 8.18 -1.85
C HIS A 80 1.32 8.53 -2.03
N HIS A 81 0.66 9.30 -1.16
CA HIS A 81 -0.78 9.59 -1.37
C HIS A 81 -1.19 11.02 -1.02
N ASP A 82 -1.43 11.83 -2.05
CA ASP A 82 -2.24 13.05 -1.95
C ASP A 82 -3.72 12.66 -1.91
N HIS A 83 -4.16 12.01 -0.83
CA HIS A 83 -5.60 11.90 -0.58
C HIS A 83 -6.09 13.25 -0.04
N GLU A 84 -6.67 14.09 -0.92
CA GLU A 84 -7.52 15.22 -0.52
C GLU A 84 -8.80 14.65 0.14
N GLY A 85 -8.68 14.14 1.36
CA GLY A 85 -9.79 13.47 2.03
C GLY A 85 -9.37 13.02 3.43
N HIS A 86 -9.83 13.76 4.43
CA HIS A 86 -9.82 13.41 5.85
C HIS A 86 -8.44 13.27 6.54
N ASN A 87 -8.11 14.25 7.39
CA ASN A 87 -6.96 14.22 8.30
C ASN A 87 -7.15 13.14 9.39
N HIS A 88 -7.00 11.87 9.05
CA HIS A 88 -6.85 10.80 10.04
C HIS A 88 -5.36 10.69 10.37
N SER A 89 -4.97 11.28 11.50
CA SER A 89 -3.64 11.04 12.07
C SER A 89 -3.63 9.62 12.64
N HIS A 90 -3.10 8.67 11.89
CA HIS A 90 -2.84 7.33 12.40
C HIS A 90 -1.62 7.40 13.32
N ASP A 91 -1.79 7.12 14.61
CA ASP A 91 -0.67 7.00 15.53
C ASP A 91 0.28 5.90 15.04
N PRO A 92 1.61 6.10 15.11
CA PRO A 92 2.56 5.07 14.72
C PRO A 92 2.35 3.80 15.54
N VAL A 93 2.09 2.68 14.86
CA VAL A 93 2.01 1.37 15.51
C VAL A 93 3.42 0.79 15.63
N HIS A 94 3.78 0.32 16.82
CA HIS A 94 5.08 -0.29 17.08
C HIS A 94 4.98 -1.82 16.95
N VAL A 95 5.27 -2.33 15.76
CA VAL A 95 5.30 -3.77 15.40
C VAL A 95 6.61 -4.11 14.69
N THR A 96 6.95 -5.40 14.58
CA THR A 96 8.09 -5.82 13.77
C THR A 96 7.82 -5.64 12.26
N ALA A 97 8.85 -5.72 11.42
CA ALA A 97 8.68 -5.63 9.98
C ALA A 97 7.84 -6.79 9.40
N GLU A 98 7.95 -7.99 9.95
CA GLU A 98 7.13 -9.15 9.59
C GLU A 98 5.66 -8.93 9.98
N GLU A 99 5.41 -8.41 11.18
CA GLU A 99 4.06 -8.07 11.65
C GLU A 99 3.45 -6.94 10.81
N MET A 100 4.25 -5.92 10.45
CA MET A 100 3.82 -4.86 9.55
C MET A 100 3.42 -5.41 8.18
N LEU A 101 4.26 -6.29 7.59
CA LEU A 101 3.93 -6.95 6.32
C LEU A 101 2.62 -7.75 6.42
N GLN A 102 2.43 -8.50 7.50
CA GLN A 102 1.21 -9.27 7.73
C GLN A 102 -0.03 -8.37 7.87
N LEU A 103 0.07 -7.26 8.61
CA LEU A 103 -1.00 -6.28 8.73
C LEU A 103 -1.39 -5.70 7.37
N GLN A 104 -0.42 -5.30 6.55
CA GLN A 104 -0.71 -4.75 5.22
C GLN A 104 -1.34 -5.80 4.29
N LEU A 105 -0.92 -7.07 4.37
CA LEU A 105 -1.56 -8.17 3.63
C LEU A 105 -3.04 -8.36 4.04
N GLU A 106 -3.34 -8.31 5.34
CA GLU A 106 -4.70 -8.42 5.86
C GLU A 106 -5.58 -7.25 5.43
N LEU A 107 -5.07 -6.02 5.51
CA LEU A 107 -5.76 -4.82 5.03
C LEU A 107 -6.03 -4.90 3.52
N LYS A 108 -5.05 -5.33 2.72
CA LYS A 108 -5.23 -5.53 1.28
C LYS A 108 -6.29 -6.59 0.98
N GLN A 109 -6.29 -7.70 1.71
CA GLN A 109 -7.29 -8.75 1.53
C GLN A 109 -8.71 -8.24 1.83
N ARG A 110 -8.88 -7.42 2.87
CA ARG A 110 -10.18 -6.83 3.23
C ARG A 110 -10.70 -5.91 2.13
N ILE A 111 -9.88 -4.99 1.61
CA ILE A 111 -10.34 -4.10 0.54
C ILE A 111 -10.63 -4.86 -0.77
N GLU A 112 -9.90 -5.95 -1.06
CA GLU A 112 -10.22 -6.83 -2.19
C GLU A 112 -11.57 -7.56 -2.02
N GLN A 113 -11.96 -7.91 -0.79
CA GLN A 113 -13.29 -8.48 -0.52
C GLN A 113 -14.39 -7.45 -0.75
N ILE A 114 -14.18 -6.19 -0.39
CA ILE A 114 -15.08 -5.09 -0.71
C ILE A 114 -15.18 -4.92 -2.24
N LYS A 115 -14.04 -4.93 -2.95
CA LYS A 115 -14.01 -4.86 -4.42
C LYS A 115 -14.86 -5.94 -5.08
N LYS A 116 -14.74 -7.19 -4.64
CA LYS A 116 -15.57 -8.29 -5.17
C LYS A 116 -17.06 -8.07 -4.96
N ARG A 117 -17.47 -7.45 -3.84
CA ARG A 117 -18.88 -7.11 -3.59
C ARG A 117 -19.37 -6.02 -4.54
N VAL A 118 -18.58 -4.99 -4.77
CA VAL A 118 -18.89 -3.93 -5.76
C VAL A 118 -19.05 -4.52 -7.15
N GLU A 119 -18.09 -5.35 -7.59
CA GLU A 119 -18.14 -6.01 -8.90
C GLU A 119 -19.36 -6.93 -9.07
N ALA A 120 -19.80 -7.58 -8.00
CA ALA A 120 -21.00 -8.42 -8.03
C ALA A 120 -22.28 -7.59 -8.23
N LEU A 121 -22.34 -6.39 -7.63
CA LEU A 121 -23.46 -5.48 -7.81
C LEU A 121 -23.49 -4.88 -9.22
N THR A 122 -22.36 -4.42 -9.74
CA THR A 122 -22.29 -3.83 -11.08
C THR A 122 -22.59 -4.83 -12.20
N LYS A 123 -22.15 -6.09 -12.06
CA LYS A 123 -22.49 -7.15 -13.03
C LYS A 123 -23.96 -7.54 -12.99
N LYS A 124 -24.58 -7.52 -11.80
CA LYS A 124 -26.01 -7.84 -11.63
C LYS A 124 -26.89 -6.85 -12.39
N ASP A 125 -26.53 -5.57 -12.38
CA ASP A 125 -27.28 -4.53 -13.10
C ASP A 125 -27.08 -4.60 -14.64
N ALA A 126 -25.97 -5.15 -15.11
CA ALA A 126 -25.69 -5.33 -16.55
C ALA A 126 -26.42 -6.52 -17.21
N THR A 127 -27.14 -7.34 -16.45
CA THR A 127 -27.78 -8.58 -16.95
C THR A 127 -29.32 -8.49 -17.02
N ILE A 128 -29.89 -7.28 -16.99
CA ILE A 128 -31.34 -7.03 -17.04
C ILE A 128 -31.74 -6.36 -18.36
#